data_AF-A0ABD2W999-F1
#
_entry.id   AF-A0ABD2W999-F1
#
_cell.length_a   1.000
_cell.length_b   1.000
_cell.length_c   1.000
_cell.angle_alpha   90.00
_cell.angle_beta   90.00
_cell.angle_gamma   90.00
#
_symmetry.space_group_name_H-M   'P 1'
#
loop_
_entity.id
_entity.type
_entity.pdbx_description
1 polymer ?
#
loop_
_entity_poly.entity_id
_entity_poly.type
_entity_poly.pdbx_seq_one_letter_code
_entity_poly.pdbx_strand_id
1 'polypeptide(L)'
;MSGKKVSLCPKQNTMTYFHSRLELDDDTMLEDNFPEHDEDLRVNDRTLLKQAEVNASHEISAPIFHEEYCIVVPVIKKRSYGIASNIAFPMICLGTIVLLKFFVTLALKFDRRFWKMTILTQMLLGLTVHGHPKKSIERLALAGLLFFAIVASVFVYNALSYMQMDYEKEVKFSALHELMEHKIKLQANRYDLIGSSKYLIITDTLGREHKVIFEHWDKRKFCLKSLVRLQNVGCYMSLVKARLSVFNNNMKSGKKVAKIMDDCPRTFTSRLMLKKGSMYLRPVNNLLKNFIETGIPEKISQLNMMNFILHDRYLNANDEDEKLKDVPLNINFWLKFAGIGVSIASFVLYVELAQARRERRRKLLRASNIE
;
A
#
# COMPACT_ATOMS: atom_id res chain seq x y z
N MET A 1 -10.67 19.06 -0.93
CA MET A 1 -10.93 18.06 -1.99
C MET A 1 -9.74 18.06 -2.94
N SER A 2 -8.82 17.11 -2.79
CA SER A 2 -7.63 17.01 -3.64
C SER A 2 -7.94 16.07 -4.80
N GLY A 3 -8.12 16.62 -6.00
CA GLY A 3 -8.27 15.84 -7.23
C GLY A 3 -7.00 15.02 -7.47
N LYS A 4 -7.11 13.69 -7.43
CA LYS A 4 -6.05 12.78 -7.85
C LYS A 4 -5.86 12.95 -9.36
N LYS A 5 -4.77 13.60 -9.78
CA LYS A 5 -4.29 13.52 -11.16
C LYS A 5 -3.86 12.08 -11.40
N VAL A 6 -4.66 11.34 -12.16
CA VAL A 6 -4.28 10.02 -12.68
C VAL A 6 -3.22 10.28 -13.74
N SER A 7 -1.95 9.99 -13.44
CA SER A 7 -0.86 10.06 -14.40
C SER A 7 -0.96 8.85 -15.32
N LEU A 8 -1.58 9.03 -16.48
CA LEU A 8 -1.55 8.03 -17.54
C LEU A 8 -0.15 8.05 -18.17
N CYS A 9 0.63 6.99 -17.97
CA CYS A 9 1.77 6.73 -18.84
C CYS A 9 1.24 6.63 -20.29
N PRO A 10 1.90 7.24 -21.29
CA PRO A 10 1.51 7.06 -22.68
C PRO A 10 1.62 5.57 -23.03
N LYS A 11 0.47 4.90 -23.18
CA LYS A 11 0.42 3.48 -23.56
C LYS A 11 1.03 3.35 -24.95
N GLN A 12 2.16 2.67 -25.05
CA GLN A 12 2.72 2.30 -26.36
C GLN A 12 1.84 1.20 -26.96
N ASN A 13 0.99 1.58 -27.91
CA ASN A 13 0.25 0.62 -28.72
C ASN A 13 1.24 -0.08 -29.65
N THR A 14 1.63 -1.30 -29.29
CA THR A 14 2.39 -2.15 -30.21
C THR A 14 1.43 -3.13 -30.88
N MET A 15 1.55 -3.26 -32.20
CA MET A 15 0.85 -4.28 -32.95
C MET A 15 1.47 -5.64 -32.65
N THR A 16 0.67 -6.58 -32.17
CA THR A 16 1.11 -7.93 -31.85
C THR A 16 0.20 -8.91 -32.54
N TYR A 17 0.81 -9.91 -33.15
CA TYR A 17 0.08 -11.02 -33.75
C TYR A 17 -0.36 -11.96 -32.64
N PHE A 18 -1.65 -12.22 -32.57
CA PHE A 18 -2.20 -13.09 -31.55
C PHE A 18 -2.12 -14.54 -32.03
N HIS A 19 -1.24 -15.32 -31.40
CA HIS A 19 -1.26 -16.76 -31.47
C HIS A 19 -1.89 -17.28 -30.18
N SER A 20 -3.21 -17.44 -30.15
CA SER A 20 -3.82 -18.33 -29.15
C SER A 20 -3.73 -19.75 -29.64
N ARG A 21 -2.69 -20.46 -29.19
CA ARG A 21 -2.96 -21.80 -28.69
C ARG A 21 -3.58 -21.58 -27.32
N LEU A 22 -4.84 -21.98 -27.13
CA LEU A 22 -5.40 -22.15 -25.80
C LEU A 22 -4.60 -23.29 -25.15
N GLU A 23 -3.41 -22.99 -24.62
CA GLU A 23 -2.70 -23.83 -23.67
C GLU A 23 -3.53 -23.80 -22.37
N LEU A 24 -4.64 -24.52 -22.38
CA LEU A 24 -5.24 -25.11 -21.20
C LEU A 24 -4.19 -26.08 -20.66
N ASP A 25 -3.50 -25.67 -19.60
CA ASP A 25 -2.52 -26.41 -18.81
C ASP A 25 -1.71 -27.47 -19.59
N ASP A 26 -0.48 -27.10 -19.93
CA ASP A 26 0.64 -27.96 -20.35
C ASP A 26 1.02 -29.07 -19.33
N ASP A 27 0.15 -29.38 -18.36
CA ASP A 27 0.30 -30.49 -17.41
C ASP A 27 -0.82 -31.55 -17.55
N THR A 28 -1.78 -31.38 -18.46
CA THR A 28 -2.60 -32.50 -18.94
C THR A 28 -2.06 -32.99 -20.28
N MET A 29 -1.41 -34.15 -20.26
CA MET A 29 -0.97 -34.86 -21.47
C MET A 29 -2.15 -35.07 -22.42
N LEU A 30 -2.19 -34.26 -23.48
CA LEU A 30 -2.98 -34.48 -24.70
C LEU A 30 -2.09 -34.09 -25.88
N GLU A 31 -0.92 -34.74 -25.96
CA GLU A 31 -0.30 -35.06 -27.24
C GLU A 31 -0.98 -36.34 -27.72
N ASP A 32 -1.84 -36.22 -28.73
CA ASP A 32 -1.85 -37.08 -29.92
C ASP A 32 -3.18 -36.98 -30.69
N ASN A 33 -3.03 -36.91 -32.02
CA ASN A 33 -4.05 -37.09 -33.06
C ASN A 33 -4.99 -35.92 -33.35
N PHE A 34 -4.49 -34.95 -34.12
CA PHE A 34 -5.30 -34.34 -35.18
C PHE A 34 -4.66 -34.65 -36.55
N PRO A 35 -5.38 -35.30 -37.48
CA PRO A 35 -4.85 -35.65 -38.79
C PRO A 35 -4.64 -34.40 -39.65
N GLU A 36 -3.53 -34.37 -40.40
CA GLU A 36 -3.22 -33.37 -41.40
C GLU A 36 -4.30 -33.34 -42.49
N HIS A 37 -5.20 -32.37 -42.42
CA HIS A 37 -5.95 -31.88 -43.58
C HIS A 37 -5.59 -30.40 -43.80
N ASP A 38 -5.55 -30.00 -45.08
CA ASP A 38 -5.20 -28.66 -45.56
C ASP A 38 -6.01 -27.56 -44.86
N GLU A 39 -5.47 -26.98 -43.79
CA GLU A 39 -6.05 -25.85 -43.09
C GLU A 39 -5.42 -24.53 -43.56
N ASP A 40 -6.22 -23.71 -44.23
CA ASP A 40 -5.94 -22.30 -44.58
C ASP A 40 -5.80 -21.37 -43.35
N LEU A 41 -5.79 -21.93 -42.14
CA LEU A 41 -5.73 -21.19 -40.87
C LEU A 41 -4.59 -21.70 -39.98
N ARG A 42 -3.35 -21.63 -40.46
CA ARG A 42 -2.17 -22.01 -39.68
C ARG A 42 -1.79 -20.95 -38.63
N VAL A 43 -1.89 -21.32 -37.36
CA VAL A 43 -1.31 -20.60 -36.21
C VAL A 43 0.08 -21.20 -35.97
N ASN A 44 1.11 -20.72 -36.69
CA ASN A 44 2.46 -21.32 -36.71
C ASN A 44 3.49 -20.52 -35.88
N ASP A 45 4.36 -21.24 -35.17
CA ASP A 45 5.19 -20.80 -34.02
C ASP A 45 6.53 -20.12 -34.41
N ARG A 46 6.54 -19.28 -35.46
CA ARG A 46 7.75 -18.59 -35.96
C ARG A 46 7.63 -17.07 -35.90
N THR A 47 7.64 -16.52 -34.69
CA THR A 47 7.55 -15.07 -34.38
C THR A 47 8.85 -14.30 -34.61
N LEU A 48 9.58 -14.61 -35.70
CA LEU A 48 10.71 -13.82 -36.20
C LEU A 48 10.67 -13.65 -37.73
N LEU A 49 9.53 -13.91 -38.37
CA LEU A 49 9.31 -13.31 -39.70
C LEU A 49 9.29 -11.80 -39.49
N LYS A 50 10.24 -11.09 -40.12
CA LYS A 50 10.32 -9.62 -40.07
C LYS A 50 8.90 -9.11 -40.28
N GLN A 51 8.40 -8.20 -39.46
CA GLN A 51 7.04 -7.68 -39.57
C GLN A 51 6.70 -7.23 -41.02
N ALA A 52 7.72 -6.80 -41.78
CA ALA A 52 7.67 -6.56 -43.21
C ALA A 52 7.31 -7.80 -44.07
N GLU A 53 7.86 -8.98 -43.77
CA GLU A 53 7.60 -10.25 -44.45
C GLU A 53 6.22 -10.80 -44.11
N VAL A 54 5.79 -10.66 -42.86
CA VAL A 54 4.41 -10.93 -42.45
C VAL A 54 3.44 -10.02 -43.21
N ASN A 55 3.69 -8.72 -43.23
CA ASN A 55 2.85 -7.76 -43.97
C ASN A 55 2.92 -7.97 -45.49
N ALA A 56 3.98 -8.57 -46.01
CA ALA A 56 4.09 -8.90 -47.43
C ALA A 56 3.21 -10.10 -47.81
N SER A 57 3.05 -11.08 -46.91
CA SER A 57 2.39 -12.36 -47.16
C SER A 57 0.97 -12.47 -46.57
N HIS A 58 0.63 -11.63 -45.59
CA HIS A 58 -0.62 -11.70 -44.83
C HIS A 58 -1.30 -10.33 -44.72
N GLU A 59 -2.61 -10.36 -44.63
CA GLU A 59 -3.49 -9.26 -44.25
C GLU A 59 -3.98 -9.47 -42.82
N ILE A 60 -4.29 -8.37 -42.13
CA ILE A 60 -4.63 -8.39 -40.71
C ILE A 60 -6.06 -7.90 -40.52
N SER A 61 -6.84 -8.61 -39.71
CA SER A 61 -8.22 -8.25 -39.41
C SER A 61 -8.35 -6.98 -38.54
N ALA A 62 -9.60 -6.56 -38.36
CA ALA A 62 -10.00 -5.67 -37.29
C ALA A 62 -9.54 -6.20 -35.91
N PRO A 63 -9.25 -5.31 -34.94
CA PRO A 63 -8.91 -5.72 -33.58
C PRO A 63 -10.04 -6.53 -32.95
N ILE A 64 -9.71 -7.67 -32.35
CA ILE A 64 -10.68 -8.54 -31.65
C ILE A 64 -10.80 -8.11 -30.19
N PHE A 65 -9.66 -7.95 -29.51
CA PHE A 65 -9.59 -7.49 -28.13
C PHE A 65 -8.24 -6.85 -27.82
N HIS A 66 -8.22 -6.08 -26.75
CA HIS A 66 -7.00 -5.51 -26.19
C HIS A 66 -6.59 -6.33 -24.97
N GLU A 67 -5.36 -6.83 -24.99
CA GLU A 67 -4.77 -7.54 -23.86
C GLU A 67 -3.69 -6.69 -23.21
N GLU A 68 -3.88 -6.33 -21.95
CA GLU A 68 -2.87 -5.61 -21.18
C GLU A 68 -1.84 -6.59 -20.64
N TYR A 69 -0.57 -6.20 -20.66
CA TYR A 69 0.53 -6.96 -20.08
C TYR A 69 1.04 -6.20 -18.88
N CYS A 70 0.99 -6.88 -17.75
CA CYS A 70 1.18 -6.30 -16.43
C CYS A 70 2.29 -7.05 -15.71
N ILE A 71 2.80 -6.44 -14.66
CA ILE A 71 3.84 -7.05 -13.82
C ILE A 71 3.17 -7.51 -12.54
N VAL A 72 3.28 -8.80 -12.27
CA VAL A 72 2.97 -9.38 -10.97
C VAL A 72 4.16 -9.12 -10.06
N VAL A 73 3.91 -8.52 -8.90
CA VAL A 73 4.92 -8.10 -7.93
C VAL A 73 4.62 -8.73 -6.58
N PRO A 74 5.64 -8.97 -5.74
CA PRO A 74 5.44 -9.46 -4.39
C PRO A 74 4.77 -8.37 -3.53
N VAL A 75 3.95 -8.79 -2.57
CA VAL A 75 3.41 -7.88 -1.56
C VAL A 75 4.50 -7.59 -0.55
N ILE A 76 5.18 -6.46 -0.72
CA ILE A 76 6.17 -5.97 0.24
C ILE A 76 5.46 -5.09 1.25
N LYS A 77 5.55 -5.49 2.51
CA LYS A 77 5.02 -4.75 3.66
C LYS A 77 6.17 -3.97 4.29
N LYS A 78 6.07 -2.65 4.31
CA LYS A 78 7.04 -1.78 4.98
C LYS A 78 6.44 -1.30 6.29
N ARG A 79 7.16 -1.49 7.40
CA ARG A 79 6.82 -0.82 8.65
C ARG A 79 7.00 0.67 8.45
N SER A 80 5.88 1.37 8.38
CA SER A 80 5.87 2.82 8.38
C SER A 80 5.73 3.25 9.83
N TYR A 81 6.82 3.69 10.44
CA TYR A 81 6.75 4.43 11.69
C TYR A 81 6.12 5.78 11.39
N GLY A 82 4.80 5.83 11.41
CA GLY A 82 4.06 7.08 11.42
C GLY A 82 4.32 7.78 12.75
N ILE A 83 5.51 8.36 12.92
CA ILE A 83 5.70 9.43 13.90
C ILE A 83 4.81 10.54 13.39
N ALA A 84 3.56 10.51 13.84
CA ALA A 84 2.55 11.39 13.30
C ALA A 84 3.06 12.82 13.43
N SER A 85 2.89 13.60 12.37
CA SER A 85 2.92 15.08 12.39
C SER A 85 2.08 15.68 13.54
N ASN A 86 1.33 14.86 14.25
CA ASN A 86 0.45 15.17 15.35
C ASN A 86 1.12 15.14 16.73
N ILE A 87 2.44 14.92 16.89
CA ILE A 87 3.13 15.19 18.18
C ILE A 87 3.07 16.67 18.54
N ALA A 88 2.96 17.55 17.55
CA ALA A 88 2.75 18.98 17.76
C ALA A 88 1.45 19.27 18.53
N PHE A 89 0.39 18.48 18.32
CA PHE A 89 -0.91 18.69 18.95
C PHE A 89 -0.91 18.52 20.49
N PRO A 90 -0.44 17.42 21.10
CA PRO A 90 -0.34 17.30 22.54
C PRO A 90 0.63 18.33 23.15
N MET A 91 1.69 18.72 22.44
CA MET A 91 2.58 19.80 22.86
C MET A 91 1.87 21.16 22.89
N ILE A 92 1.03 21.46 21.89
CA ILE A 92 0.19 22.66 21.85
C ILE A 92 -0.86 22.62 22.98
N CYS A 93 -1.52 21.48 23.21
CA CYS A 93 -2.47 21.33 24.32
C CYS A 93 -1.84 21.55 25.69
N LEU A 94 -0.62 21.04 25.91
CA LEU A 94 0.13 21.30 27.13
C LEU A 94 0.49 22.79 27.24
N GLY A 95 0.95 23.40 26.15
CA GLY A 95 1.27 24.83 26.09
C GLY A 95 0.06 25.73 26.40
N THR A 96 -1.11 25.43 25.84
CA THR A 96 -2.33 26.20 26.09
C THR A 96 -2.78 26.10 27.53
N ILE A 97 -2.67 24.93 28.18
CA ILE A 97 -3.00 24.78 29.62
C ILE A 97 -2.07 25.62 30.50
N VAL A 98 -0.77 25.62 30.20
CA VAL A 98 0.22 26.43 30.94
C VAL A 98 -0.09 27.92 30.80
N LEU A 99 -0.41 28.36 29.59
CA LEU A 99 -0.82 29.74 29.30
C LEU A 99 -2.13 30.08 30.02
N LEU A 100 -3.13 29.19 29.97
CA LEU A 100 -4.44 29.42 30.57
C LEU A 100 -4.33 29.54 32.09
N LYS A 101 -3.51 28.72 32.73
CA LYS A 101 -3.16 28.91 34.15
C LYS A 101 -2.50 30.28 34.38
N PHE A 102 -1.50 30.64 33.57
CA PHE A 102 -0.79 31.90 33.72
C PHE A 102 -1.76 33.09 33.66
N PHE A 103 -2.60 33.15 32.62
CA PHE A 103 -3.61 34.21 32.46
C PHE A 103 -4.63 34.24 33.60
N VAL A 104 -5.16 33.09 34.00
CA VAL A 104 -6.15 33.01 35.08
C VAL A 104 -5.56 33.45 36.43
N THR A 105 -4.32 33.05 36.72
CA THR A 105 -3.64 33.46 37.96
C THR A 105 -3.26 34.95 37.98
N LEU A 106 -2.92 35.53 36.82
CA LEU A 106 -2.61 36.96 36.71
C LEU A 106 -3.87 37.83 36.79
N ALA A 107 -4.93 37.47 36.06
CA ALA A 107 -6.07 38.34 35.84
C ALA A 107 -7.15 38.27 36.94
N LEU A 108 -7.43 37.07 37.48
CA LEU A 108 -8.67 36.83 38.21
C LEU A 108 -8.50 36.59 39.73
N LYS A 109 -7.27 36.62 40.25
CA LYS A 109 -6.94 36.40 41.69
C LYS A 109 -7.70 35.20 42.31
N PHE A 110 -7.79 34.10 41.57
CA PHE A 110 -8.43 32.87 42.06
C PHE A 110 -7.66 32.22 43.20
N ASP A 111 -8.35 31.41 44.01
CA ASP A 111 -7.71 30.71 45.13
C ASP A 111 -6.61 29.77 44.61
N ARG A 112 -5.37 30.07 45.00
CA ARG A 112 -4.16 29.31 44.63
C ARG A 112 -4.23 27.84 45.01
N ARG A 113 -5.12 27.45 45.94
CA ARG A 113 -5.29 26.04 46.33
C ARG A 113 -5.83 25.16 45.20
N PHE A 114 -6.78 25.64 44.40
CA PHE A 114 -7.41 24.85 43.34
C PHE A 114 -6.67 24.95 42.00
N TRP A 115 -5.93 26.05 41.78
CA TRP A 115 -5.21 26.31 40.54
C TRP A 115 -3.73 25.86 40.57
N LYS A 116 -3.42 24.85 41.39
CA LYS A 116 -2.10 24.22 41.39
C LYS A 116 -1.91 23.41 40.12
N MET A 117 -0.70 23.43 39.55
CA MET A 117 -0.37 22.63 38.36
C MET A 117 -0.72 21.16 38.55
N THR A 118 -0.46 20.61 39.73
CA THR A 118 -0.73 19.21 40.05
C THR A 118 -2.20 18.84 39.87
N ILE A 119 -3.12 19.70 40.31
CA ILE A 119 -4.57 19.50 40.17
C ILE A 119 -4.99 19.61 38.70
N LEU A 120 -4.47 20.60 37.98
CA LEU A 120 -4.77 20.79 36.56
C LEU A 120 -4.28 19.61 35.72
N THR A 121 -3.08 19.09 36.01
CA THR A 121 -2.55 17.89 35.35
C THR A 121 -3.34 16.64 35.71
N GLN A 122 -3.81 16.51 36.95
CA GLN A 122 -4.70 15.40 37.35
C GLN A 122 -6.00 15.42 36.57
N MET A 123 -6.65 16.59 36.42
CA MET A 123 -7.85 16.72 35.59
C MET A 123 -7.59 16.37 34.13
N LEU A 124 -6.46 16.81 33.57
CA LEU A 124 -6.10 16.50 32.19
C LEU A 124 -5.92 14.98 31.96
N LEU A 125 -5.37 14.29 32.95
CA LEU A 125 -5.19 12.84 32.93
C LEU A 125 -6.48 12.07 33.27
N GLY A 126 -7.60 12.77 33.51
CA GLY A 126 -8.87 12.15 33.89
C GLY A 126 -8.89 11.59 35.32
N LEU A 127 -7.95 11.99 36.18
CA LEU A 127 -7.90 11.59 37.58
C LEU A 127 -8.90 12.42 38.40
N THR A 128 -9.50 11.79 39.41
CA THR A 128 -10.46 12.45 40.29
C THR A 128 -9.76 13.49 41.18
N VAL A 129 -10.24 14.73 41.13
CA VAL A 129 -9.74 15.82 41.98
C VAL A 129 -10.73 16.09 43.09
N HIS A 130 -10.22 16.16 44.32
CA HIS A 130 -11.03 16.43 45.50
C HIS A 130 -11.09 17.94 45.77
N GLY A 131 -12.31 18.47 45.86
CA GLY A 131 -12.58 19.85 46.26
C GLY A 131 -13.38 20.65 45.24
N HIS A 132 -14.30 21.47 45.73
CA HIS A 132 -15.19 22.28 44.89
C HIS A 132 -14.92 23.77 45.07
N PRO A 133 -14.74 24.54 43.97
CA PRO A 133 -14.60 25.98 44.08
C PRO A 133 -15.90 26.61 44.62
N LYS A 134 -15.74 27.61 45.49
CA LYS A 134 -16.87 28.31 46.10
C LYS A 134 -17.46 29.38 45.19
N LYS A 135 -16.63 30.01 44.35
CA LYS A 135 -17.06 31.10 43.45
C LYS A 135 -17.64 30.55 42.15
N SER A 136 -18.74 31.14 41.67
CA SER A 136 -19.39 30.73 40.42
C SER A 136 -18.49 30.87 39.19
N ILE A 137 -17.66 31.92 39.14
CA ILE A 137 -16.72 32.14 38.03
C ILE A 137 -15.64 31.05 38.00
N GLU A 138 -15.14 30.63 39.17
CA GLU A 138 -14.18 29.53 39.27
C GLU A 138 -14.81 28.20 38.83
N ARG A 139 -16.09 27.96 39.16
CA ARG A 139 -16.84 26.78 38.70
C ARG A 139 -16.96 26.74 37.17
N LEU A 140 -17.29 27.88 36.55
CA LEU A 140 -17.42 27.98 35.10
C LEU A 140 -16.08 27.73 34.39
N ALA A 141 -14.99 28.32 34.91
CA ALA A 141 -13.64 28.10 34.38
C ALA A 141 -13.20 26.63 34.52
N LEU A 142 -13.53 26.00 35.66
CA LEU A 142 -13.24 24.59 35.91
C LEU A 142 -14.04 23.67 34.96
N ALA A 143 -15.30 23.98 34.70
CA ALA A 143 -16.13 23.24 33.75
C ALA A 143 -15.59 23.35 32.31
N GLY A 144 -15.14 24.54 31.90
CA GLY A 144 -14.48 24.74 30.61
C GLY A 144 -13.16 23.96 30.49
N LEU A 145 -12.36 23.93 31.55
CA LEU A 145 -11.13 23.14 31.61
C LEU A 145 -11.43 21.64 31.53
N LEU A 146 -12.47 21.17 32.23
CA LEU A 146 -12.91 19.77 32.18
C LEU A 146 -13.34 19.38 30.77
N PHE A 147 -14.14 20.21 30.11
CA PHE A 147 -14.56 20.00 28.73
C PHE A 147 -13.35 19.94 27.79
N PHE A 148 -12.41 20.88 27.94
CA PHE A 148 -11.16 20.87 27.19
C PHE A 148 -10.33 19.60 27.44
N ALA A 149 -10.25 19.14 28.70
CA ALA A 149 -9.53 17.93 29.06
C ALA A 149 -10.14 16.68 28.43
N ILE A 150 -11.48 16.57 28.40
CA ILE A 150 -12.18 15.47 27.73
C ILE A 150 -11.89 15.49 26.22
N VAL A 151 -11.98 16.66 25.59
CA VAL A 151 -11.66 16.78 24.15
C VAL A 151 -10.20 16.40 23.89
N ALA A 152 -9.28 16.94 24.69
CA ALA A 152 -7.85 16.65 24.57
C ALA A 152 -7.53 15.16 24.79
N SER A 153 -8.17 14.51 25.76
CA SER A 153 -7.96 13.09 26.03
C SER A 153 -8.46 12.21 24.89
N VAL A 154 -9.61 12.52 24.28
CA VAL A 154 -10.11 11.84 23.07
C VAL A 154 -9.12 11.99 21.92
N PHE A 155 -8.58 13.19 21.69
CA PHE A 155 -7.58 13.41 20.64
C PHE A 155 -6.28 12.65 20.90
N VAL A 156 -5.79 12.64 22.14
CA VAL A 156 -4.59 11.90 22.54
C VAL A 156 -4.81 10.40 22.38
N TYR A 157 -5.96 9.88 22.81
CA TYR A 157 -6.33 8.47 22.63
C TYR A 157 -6.41 8.09 21.15
N ASN A 158 -7.00 8.95 20.33
CA ASN A 158 -7.06 8.74 18.89
C ASN A 158 -5.65 8.72 18.28
N ALA A 159 -4.78 9.67 18.65
CA ALA A 159 -3.39 9.71 18.20
C ALA A 159 -2.58 8.47 18.65
N LEU A 160 -2.76 8.03 19.90
CA LEU A 160 -2.16 6.80 20.43
C LEU A 160 -2.66 5.56 19.69
N SER A 161 -3.96 5.50 19.38
CA SER A 161 -4.55 4.40 18.62
C SER A 161 -3.96 4.35 17.21
N TYR A 162 -3.75 5.50 16.57
CA TYR A 162 -3.03 5.59 15.28
C TYR A 162 -1.55 5.23 15.38
N MET A 163 -0.88 5.49 16.50
CA MET A 163 0.54 5.16 16.71
C MET A 163 0.76 3.67 17.06
N GLN A 164 -0.17 3.05 17.78
CA GLN A 164 -0.08 1.63 18.14
C GLN A 164 -0.44 0.69 16.99
N MET A 165 -1.16 1.18 15.99
CA MET A 165 -1.24 0.48 14.72
C MET A 165 0.10 0.66 14.00
N ASP A 166 1.04 -0.25 14.26
CA ASP A 166 2.14 -0.58 13.34
C ASP A 166 1.48 -1.13 12.06
N TYR A 167 0.86 -0.26 11.27
CA TYR A 167 0.27 -0.68 10.01
C TYR A 167 1.43 -0.93 9.06
N GLU A 168 1.69 -2.20 8.86
CA GLU A 168 2.45 -2.68 7.72
C GLU A 168 1.75 -2.17 6.45
N LYS A 169 2.28 -1.06 5.93
CA LYS A 169 1.74 -0.47 4.72
C LYS A 169 2.29 -1.26 3.55
N GLU A 170 1.40 -1.82 2.76
CA GLU A 170 1.78 -2.40 1.48
C GLU A 170 2.42 -1.31 0.61
N VAL A 171 3.64 -1.56 0.15
CA VAL A 171 4.30 -0.70 -0.83
C VAL A 171 3.50 -0.78 -2.11
N LYS A 172 2.93 0.34 -2.55
CA LYS A 172 2.24 0.40 -3.84
C LYS A 172 3.28 0.59 -4.92
N PHE A 173 3.17 -0.21 -5.96
CA PHE A 173 3.96 -0.10 -7.18
C PHE A 173 3.02 0.44 -8.24
N SER A 174 3.09 1.76 -8.43
CA SER A 174 2.33 2.47 -9.44
C SER A 174 3.11 2.55 -10.74
N ALA A 175 4.43 2.70 -10.66
CA ALA A 175 5.28 2.90 -11.81
C ALA A 175 6.44 1.91 -11.83
N LEU A 176 6.96 1.66 -13.02
CA LEU A 176 8.06 0.71 -13.19
C LEU A 176 9.37 1.16 -12.51
N HIS A 177 9.62 2.48 -12.43
CA HIS A 177 10.82 2.99 -11.76
C HIS A 177 10.85 2.63 -10.27
N GLU A 178 9.69 2.53 -9.62
CA GLU A 178 9.57 2.13 -8.21
C GLU A 178 10.02 0.68 -8.00
N LEU A 179 9.81 -0.20 -9.00
CA LEU A 179 10.31 -1.58 -8.97
C LEU A 179 11.85 -1.62 -8.96
N MET A 180 12.46 -0.74 -9.75
CA MET A 180 13.92 -0.63 -9.82
C MET A 180 14.52 -0.10 -8.53
N GLU A 181 13.87 0.90 -7.89
CA GLU A 181 14.27 1.42 -6.58
C GLU A 181 14.25 0.33 -5.50
N HIS A 182 13.26 -0.55 -5.56
CA HIS A 182 13.13 -1.70 -4.66
C HIS A 182 13.95 -2.93 -5.10
N LYS A 183 14.81 -2.79 -6.13
CA LYS A 183 15.68 -3.86 -6.67
C LYS A 183 14.91 -5.12 -7.09
N ILE A 184 13.68 -4.95 -7.58
CA ILE A 184 12.86 -6.04 -8.10
C ILE A 184 13.34 -6.39 -9.50
N LYS A 185 13.82 -7.62 -9.69
CA LYS A 185 14.23 -8.15 -10.99
C LYS A 185 13.01 -8.56 -11.80
N LEU A 186 12.94 -8.12 -13.05
CA LEU A 186 11.81 -8.45 -13.91
C LEU A 186 12.10 -9.69 -14.75
N GLN A 187 11.12 -10.58 -14.79
CA GLN A 187 11.18 -11.85 -15.50
C GLN A 187 10.01 -11.95 -16.48
N ALA A 188 10.30 -12.30 -17.73
CA ALA A 188 9.29 -12.46 -18.79
C ALA A 188 9.48 -13.78 -19.54
N ASN A 189 8.39 -14.30 -20.09
CA ASN A 189 8.47 -15.40 -21.03
C ASN A 189 9.17 -14.89 -22.30
N ARG A 190 10.00 -15.73 -22.93
CA ARG A 190 10.65 -15.41 -24.21
C ARG A 190 9.63 -14.97 -25.27
N TYR A 191 8.44 -15.56 -25.27
CA TYR A 191 7.39 -15.26 -26.25
C TYR A 191 6.60 -13.97 -25.93
N ASP A 192 6.60 -13.54 -24.66
CA ASP A 192 5.86 -12.32 -24.24
C ASP A 192 6.65 -11.04 -24.58
N LEU A 193 7.95 -11.15 -24.84
CA LEU A 193 8.81 -10.06 -25.30
C LEU A 193 8.87 -10.06 -26.83
N ILE A 194 8.03 -9.24 -27.45
CA ILE A 194 8.02 -9.08 -28.91
C ILE A 194 9.33 -8.45 -29.39
N GLY A 195 10.03 -9.17 -30.26
CA GLY A 195 11.34 -8.76 -30.79
C GLY A 195 12.44 -9.09 -29.79
N SER A 196 13.56 -9.63 -30.27
CA SER A 196 14.70 -10.14 -29.49
C SER A 196 15.37 -9.13 -28.53
N SER A 197 14.79 -7.95 -28.32
CA SER A 197 15.18 -7.03 -27.26
C SER A 197 14.86 -7.66 -25.90
N LYS A 198 15.90 -8.04 -25.17
CA LYS A 198 15.87 -8.39 -23.73
C LYS A 198 15.42 -7.21 -22.85
N TYR A 199 14.88 -6.15 -23.42
CA TYR A 199 14.58 -4.92 -22.73
C TYR A 199 13.30 -4.26 -23.25
N LEU A 200 12.62 -3.57 -22.36
CA LEU A 200 11.53 -2.63 -22.68
C LEU A 200 12.06 -1.22 -22.48
N ILE A 201 11.76 -0.33 -23.43
CA ILE A 201 12.00 1.11 -23.26
C ILE A 201 10.71 1.69 -22.72
N ILE A 202 10.75 2.22 -21.51
CA ILE A 202 9.60 2.90 -20.89
C ILE A 202 9.91 4.37 -20.74
N THR A 203 8.99 5.22 -21.17
CA THR A 203 9.07 6.66 -20.93
C THR A 203 8.41 6.99 -19.59
N ASP A 204 9.16 7.55 -18.66
CA ASP A 204 8.63 8.03 -17.38
C ASP A 204 7.74 9.29 -17.59
N THR A 205 7.00 9.66 -16.56
CA THR A 205 6.19 10.88 -16.45
C THR A 205 6.94 12.17 -16.81
N LEU A 206 8.27 12.19 -16.64
CA LEU A 206 9.15 13.29 -17.02
C LEU A 206 9.65 13.21 -18.48
N GLY A 207 9.12 12.30 -19.29
CA GLY A 207 9.56 12.10 -20.68
C GLY A 207 10.90 11.38 -20.82
N ARG A 208 11.47 10.84 -19.74
CA ARG A 208 12.77 10.15 -19.77
C ARG A 208 12.61 8.69 -20.12
N GLU A 209 13.40 8.22 -21.08
CA GLU A 209 13.41 6.81 -21.46
C GLU A 209 14.28 5.99 -20.49
N HIS A 210 13.68 4.95 -19.93
CA HIS A 210 14.33 3.97 -19.08
C HIS A 210 14.39 2.63 -19.81
N LYS A 211 15.60 2.09 -19.95
CA LYS A 211 15.84 0.75 -20.48
C LYS A 211 15.72 -0.27 -19.35
N VAL A 212 14.75 -1.15 -19.48
CA VAL A 212 14.38 -2.10 -18.43
C VAL A 212 14.67 -3.49 -18.93
N ILE A 213 15.58 -4.21 -18.27
CA ILE A 213 16.04 -5.52 -18.72
C ILE A 213 15.16 -6.60 -18.11
N PHE A 214 14.68 -7.52 -18.96
CA PHE A 214 13.93 -8.70 -18.53
C PHE A 214 14.84 -9.94 -18.57
N GLU A 215 14.90 -10.62 -17.44
CA GLU A 215 15.42 -11.98 -17.36
C GLU A 215 14.39 -12.95 -17.98
N HIS A 216 14.87 -13.97 -18.68
CA HIS A 216 13.99 -14.94 -19.31
C HIS A 216 13.69 -16.06 -18.33
N TRP A 217 12.45 -16.58 -18.35
CA TRP A 217 12.10 -17.81 -17.67
C TRP A 217 11.58 -18.86 -18.65
N ASP A 218 11.96 -20.12 -18.42
CA ASP A 218 11.56 -21.23 -19.28
C ASP A 218 10.13 -21.69 -19.00
N LYS A 219 9.69 -21.70 -17.73
CA LYS A 219 8.31 -22.06 -17.35
C LYS A 219 7.68 -21.11 -16.33
N ARG A 220 6.37 -20.89 -16.46
CA ARG A 220 5.61 -19.85 -15.72
C ARG A 220 5.66 -20.04 -14.22
N LYS A 221 5.59 -21.31 -13.83
CA LYS A 221 5.67 -21.75 -12.44
C LYS A 221 6.98 -21.30 -11.78
N PHE A 222 8.09 -21.18 -12.52
CA PHE A 222 9.38 -20.75 -11.94
C PHE A 222 9.38 -19.28 -11.56
N CYS A 223 8.83 -18.40 -12.40
CA CYS A 223 8.76 -16.98 -12.08
C CYS A 223 7.90 -16.75 -10.84
N LEU A 224 6.70 -17.34 -10.80
CA LEU A 224 5.77 -17.20 -9.67
C LEU A 224 6.34 -17.79 -8.37
N LYS A 225 6.98 -18.97 -8.45
CA LYS A 225 7.65 -19.58 -7.29
C LYS A 225 8.79 -18.70 -6.77
N SER A 226 9.54 -18.06 -7.66
CA SER A 226 10.62 -17.13 -7.30
C SER A 226 10.08 -15.84 -6.69
N LEU A 227 8.98 -15.31 -7.23
CA LEU A 227 8.29 -14.14 -6.69
C LEU A 227 7.85 -14.36 -5.24
N VAL A 228 7.22 -15.50 -4.95
CA VAL A 228 6.77 -15.83 -3.59
C VAL A 228 7.94 -16.10 -2.65
N ARG A 229 8.98 -16.81 -3.11
CA ARG A 229 10.11 -17.23 -2.27
C ARG A 229 11.11 -16.12 -1.98
N LEU A 230 11.48 -15.34 -3.00
CA LEU A 230 12.58 -14.37 -2.90
C LEU A 230 12.10 -12.94 -2.66
N GLN A 231 10.83 -12.64 -2.95
CA GLN A 231 10.21 -11.31 -2.81
C GLN A 231 10.96 -10.16 -3.52
N ASN A 232 11.85 -10.48 -4.46
CA ASN A 232 12.62 -9.53 -5.26
C ASN A 232 12.50 -9.82 -6.77
N VAL A 233 11.49 -10.58 -7.17
CA VAL A 233 11.22 -10.93 -8.58
C VAL A 233 9.82 -10.46 -8.95
N GLY A 234 9.71 -9.78 -10.08
CA GLY A 234 8.44 -9.39 -10.71
C GLY A 234 8.23 -10.17 -12.01
N CYS A 235 7.04 -10.70 -12.21
CA CYS A 235 6.71 -11.51 -13.38
C CYS A 235 5.87 -10.73 -14.38
N TYR A 236 6.41 -10.50 -15.58
CA TYR A 236 5.71 -9.89 -16.69
C TYR A 236 4.90 -10.93 -17.46
N MET A 237 3.60 -10.71 -17.56
CA MET A 237 2.67 -11.59 -18.28
C MET A 237 1.38 -10.85 -18.61
N SER A 238 0.52 -11.46 -19.42
CA SER A 238 -0.78 -10.88 -19.71
C SER A 238 -1.68 -10.75 -18.47
N LEU A 239 -2.55 -9.74 -18.45
CA LEU A 239 -3.41 -9.41 -17.31
C LEU A 239 -4.30 -10.58 -16.88
N VAL A 240 -4.79 -11.36 -17.85
CA VAL A 240 -5.59 -12.56 -17.58
C VAL A 240 -4.75 -13.60 -16.83
N LYS A 241 -3.55 -13.90 -17.33
CA LYS A 241 -2.60 -14.82 -16.69
C LYS A 241 -2.15 -14.31 -15.33
N ALA A 242 -1.92 -13.00 -15.20
CA ALA A 242 -1.50 -12.34 -13.98
C ALA A 242 -2.56 -12.47 -12.88
N ARG A 243 -3.83 -12.18 -13.19
CA ARG A 243 -4.95 -12.31 -12.25
C ARG A 243 -5.11 -13.74 -11.75
N LEU A 244 -5.12 -14.70 -12.68
CA LEU A 244 -5.23 -16.11 -12.32
C LEU A 244 -4.04 -16.56 -11.45
N SER A 245 -2.84 -16.11 -11.79
CA SER A 245 -1.62 -16.46 -11.05
C SER A 245 -1.60 -15.86 -9.64
N VAL A 246 -1.96 -14.58 -9.49
CA VAL A 246 -2.07 -13.92 -8.19
C VAL A 246 -3.12 -14.61 -7.33
N PHE A 247 -4.28 -14.88 -7.91
CA PHE A 247 -5.38 -15.57 -7.26
C PHE A 247 -4.94 -16.95 -6.71
N ASN A 248 -4.39 -17.80 -7.58
CA ASN A 248 -3.98 -19.15 -7.20
C ASN A 248 -2.88 -19.14 -6.12
N ASN A 249 -1.92 -18.22 -6.19
CA ASN A 249 -0.86 -18.14 -5.19
C ASN A 249 -1.37 -17.62 -3.83
N ASN A 250 -2.22 -16.60 -3.84
CA ASN A 250 -2.81 -16.07 -2.60
C ASN A 250 -3.72 -17.11 -1.92
N MET A 251 -4.51 -17.86 -2.71
CA MET A 251 -5.33 -18.96 -2.21
C MET A 251 -4.47 -20.07 -1.58
N LYS A 252 -3.43 -20.53 -2.30
CA LYS A 252 -2.53 -21.58 -1.80
C LYS A 252 -1.78 -21.17 -0.52
N SER A 253 -1.42 -19.89 -0.40
CA SER A 253 -0.71 -19.38 0.77
C SER A 253 -1.64 -19.05 1.95
N GLY A 254 -2.95 -18.94 1.72
CA GLY A 254 -3.90 -18.40 2.69
C GLY A 254 -3.65 -16.92 3.06
N LYS A 255 -2.73 -16.25 2.36
CA LYS A 255 -2.28 -14.87 2.61
C LYS A 255 -1.97 -14.19 1.29
N LYS A 256 -2.06 -12.86 1.27
CA LYS A 256 -1.75 -12.05 0.09
C LYS A 256 -0.23 -11.95 -0.11
N VAL A 257 0.31 -12.78 -1.01
CA VAL A 257 1.76 -12.88 -1.30
C VAL A 257 2.15 -12.16 -2.58
N ALA A 258 1.22 -12.06 -3.53
CA ALA A 258 1.42 -11.44 -4.82
C ALA A 258 0.30 -10.45 -5.13
N LYS A 259 0.62 -9.45 -5.94
CA LYS A 259 -0.35 -8.51 -6.50
C LYS A 259 0.07 -8.08 -7.89
N ILE A 260 -0.85 -7.50 -8.64
CA ILE A 260 -0.56 -6.89 -9.94
C ILE A 260 -0.18 -5.44 -9.69
N MET A 261 0.82 -4.94 -10.41
CA MET A 261 1.15 -3.51 -10.45
C MET A 261 -0.06 -2.68 -10.90
N ASP A 262 -0.25 -1.49 -10.32
CA ASP A 262 -1.46 -0.69 -10.59
C ASP A 262 -1.54 -0.28 -12.07
N ASP A 263 -0.41 0.10 -12.67
CA ASP A 263 -0.33 0.42 -14.10
C ASP A 263 0.31 -0.74 -14.89
N CYS A 264 -0.33 -1.13 -15.99
CA CYS A 264 0.22 -2.11 -16.91
C CYS A 264 1.07 -1.40 -17.99
N PRO A 265 2.36 -1.72 -18.14
CA PRO A 265 3.26 -0.97 -19.00
C PRO A 265 2.97 -1.13 -20.49
N ARG A 266 2.18 -2.13 -20.90
CA ARG A 266 1.93 -2.39 -22.31
C ARG A 266 0.52 -2.91 -22.55
N THR A 267 -0.03 -2.54 -23.71
CA THR A 267 -1.28 -3.08 -24.21
C THR A 267 -1.04 -3.59 -25.61
N PHE A 268 -1.47 -4.82 -25.86
CA PHE A 268 -1.46 -5.45 -27.16
C PHE A 268 -2.85 -5.55 -27.71
N THR A 269 -2.92 -5.60 -29.03
CA THR A 269 -4.18 -5.69 -29.75
C THR A 269 -4.18 -6.97 -30.55
N SER A 270 -5.05 -7.89 -30.18
CA SER A 270 -5.18 -9.17 -30.84
C SER A 270 -5.93 -9.01 -32.16
N ARG A 271 -5.39 -9.61 -33.23
CA ARG A 271 -5.97 -9.58 -34.57
C ARG A 271 -5.78 -10.93 -35.24
N LEU A 272 -6.72 -11.31 -36.10
CA LEU A 272 -6.57 -12.47 -36.96
C LEU A 272 -5.63 -12.14 -38.11
N MET A 273 -4.79 -13.11 -38.46
CA MET A 273 -3.93 -13.04 -39.64
C MET A 273 -4.54 -13.91 -40.72
N LEU A 274 -4.75 -13.32 -41.89
CA LEU A 274 -5.26 -14.02 -43.06
C LEU A 274 -4.23 -13.94 -44.17
N LYS A 275 -4.17 -14.93 -45.05
CA LYS A 275 -3.33 -14.86 -46.25
C LYS A 275 -3.71 -13.63 -47.08
N LYS A 276 -2.71 -12.95 -47.65
CA LYS A 276 -2.94 -11.76 -48.48
C LYS A 276 -3.85 -12.08 -49.66
N GLY A 277 -4.84 -11.20 -49.92
CA GLY A 277 -5.88 -11.43 -50.92
C GLY A 277 -6.96 -12.44 -50.52
N SER A 278 -7.05 -12.84 -49.24
CA SER A 278 -8.10 -13.75 -48.77
C SER A 278 -9.49 -13.12 -48.91
N MET A 279 -10.40 -13.82 -49.58
CA MET A 279 -11.81 -13.40 -49.71
C MET A 279 -12.55 -13.33 -48.37
N TYR A 280 -12.01 -13.95 -47.32
CA TYR A 280 -12.61 -13.99 -45.99
C TYR A 280 -12.32 -12.75 -45.13
N LEU A 281 -11.34 -11.91 -45.50
CA LEU A 281 -10.96 -10.76 -44.69
C LEU A 281 -12.17 -9.83 -44.41
N ARG A 282 -12.94 -9.50 -45.45
CA ARG A 282 -14.08 -8.59 -45.34
C ARG A 282 -15.24 -9.20 -44.52
N PRO A 283 -15.70 -10.44 -44.79
CA PRO A 283 -16.68 -11.12 -43.94
C PRO A 283 -16.24 -11.20 -42.47
N VAL A 284 -14.99 -11.60 -42.21
CA VAL A 284 -14.44 -11.73 -40.86
C VAL A 284 -14.43 -10.38 -40.14
N ASN A 285 -14.00 -9.31 -40.80
CA ASN A 285 -14.00 -7.97 -40.20
C ASN A 285 -15.42 -7.50 -39.86
N ASN A 286 -16.41 -7.79 -40.71
CA ASN A 286 -17.81 -7.46 -40.42
C ASN A 286 -18.33 -8.26 -39.22
N LEU A 287 -18.01 -9.55 -39.12
CA LEU A 287 -18.38 -10.39 -37.98
C LEU A 287 -17.73 -9.91 -36.69
N LEU A 288 -16.43 -9.60 -36.71
CA LEU A 288 -15.70 -9.07 -35.56
C LEU A 288 -16.26 -7.73 -35.10
N LYS A 289 -16.58 -6.84 -36.05
CA LYS A 289 -17.23 -5.56 -35.75
C LYS A 289 -18.55 -5.77 -35.03
N ASN A 290 -19.44 -6.60 -35.59
CA ASN A 290 -20.73 -6.90 -34.97
C ASN A 290 -20.54 -7.56 -33.59
N PHE A 291 -19.59 -8.48 -33.45
CA PHE A 291 -19.27 -9.13 -32.18
C PHE A 291 -18.83 -8.14 -31.10
N ILE A 292 -18.01 -7.15 -31.45
CA ILE A 292 -17.59 -6.08 -30.53
C ILE A 292 -18.75 -5.15 -30.21
N GLU A 293 -19.53 -4.74 -31.22
CA GLU A 293 -20.69 -3.86 -31.03
C GLU A 293 -21.78 -4.48 -30.14
N THR A 294 -21.90 -5.81 -30.12
CA THR A 294 -22.85 -6.50 -29.23
C THR A 294 -22.45 -6.49 -27.74
N GLY A 295 -21.22 -6.12 -27.40
CA GLY A 295 -20.73 -6.12 -26.01
C GLY A 295 -20.54 -7.52 -25.40
N ILE A 296 -20.61 -8.58 -26.22
CA ILE A 296 -20.40 -9.97 -25.79
C ILE A 296 -18.99 -10.16 -25.17
N PRO A 297 -17.88 -9.66 -25.77
CA PRO A 297 -16.55 -9.79 -25.19
C PRO A 297 -16.46 -9.23 -23.77
N GLU A 298 -17.02 -8.04 -23.55
CA GLU A 298 -17.05 -7.36 -22.27
C GLU A 298 -17.83 -8.17 -21.25
N LYS A 299 -18.98 -8.72 -21.65
CA LYS A 299 -19.82 -9.55 -20.78
C LYS A 299 -19.12 -10.85 -20.38
N ILE A 300 -18.44 -11.53 -21.31
CA ILE A 300 -17.66 -12.75 -21.03
C ILE A 300 -16.51 -12.43 -20.07
N SER A 301 -15.80 -11.33 -20.32
CA SER A 301 -14.71 -10.86 -19.45
C SER A 301 -15.22 -10.56 -18.04
N GLN A 302 -16.35 -9.87 -17.91
CA GLN A 302 -16.97 -9.56 -16.62
C GLN A 302 -17.41 -10.81 -15.86
N LEU A 303 -18.03 -11.79 -16.52
CA LEU A 303 -18.46 -13.04 -15.88
C LEU A 303 -17.28 -13.81 -15.28
N ASN A 304 -16.20 -13.93 -16.05
CA ASN A 304 -14.98 -14.54 -15.56
C ASN A 304 -14.36 -13.73 -14.41
N MET A 305 -14.40 -12.40 -14.49
CA MET A 305 -13.83 -11.50 -13.49
C MET A 305 -14.61 -11.45 -12.17
N MET A 306 -15.94 -11.57 -12.20
CA MET A 306 -16.79 -11.51 -10.99
C MET A 306 -16.49 -12.64 -10.01
N ASN A 307 -16.23 -13.84 -10.50
CA ASN A 307 -15.81 -14.97 -9.65
C ASN A 307 -14.49 -14.67 -8.92
N PHE A 308 -13.55 -13.96 -9.57
CA PHE A 308 -12.29 -13.55 -8.93
C PHE A 308 -12.49 -12.43 -7.91
N ILE A 309 -13.32 -11.42 -8.22
CA ILE A 309 -13.55 -10.25 -7.35
C ILE A 309 -14.20 -10.67 -6.03
N LEU A 310 -15.22 -11.54 -6.06
CA LEU A 310 -15.91 -12.00 -4.86
C LEU A 310 -14.94 -12.68 -3.89
N HIS A 311 -13.98 -13.42 -4.41
CA HIS A 311 -13.01 -14.14 -3.60
C HIS A 311 -11.85 -13.24 -3.11
N ASP A 312 -11.40 -12.27 -3.92
CA ASP A 312 -10.43 -11.27 -3.45
C ASP A 312 -10.98 -10.46 -2.27
N ARG A 313 -12.27 -10.09 -2.31
CA ARG A 313 -12.95 -9.45 -1.18
C ARG A 313 -12.97 -10.35 0.06
N TYR A 314 -13.18 -11.65 -0.10
CA TYR A 314 -13.16 -12.61 1.01
C TYR A 314 -11.78 -12.69 1.67
N LEU A 315 -10.70 -12.75 0.89
CA LEU A 315 -9.33 -12.76 1.41
C LEU A 315 -8.96 -11.44 2.12
N ASN A 316 -9.39 -10.29 1.57
CA ASN A 316 -9.12 -8.99 2.18
C ASN A 316 -9.91 -8.78 3.48
N ALA A 317 -11.16 -9.24 3.56
CA ALA A 317 -11.98 -9.13 4.77
C ALA A 317 -11.34 -9.90 5.95
N ASN A 318 -10.83 -11.10 5.69
CA ASN A 318 -10.19 -11.91 6.73
C ASN A 318 -8.87 -11.28 7.25
N ASP A 319 -8.08 -10.61 6.40
CA ASP A 319 -6.82 -9.96 6.80
C ASP A 319 -7.06 -8.68 7.62
N GLU A 320 -8.19 -8.00 7.43
CA GLU A 320 -8.58 -6.84 8.27
C GLU A 320 -9.07 -7.27 9.66
N ASP A 321 -9.87 -8.35 9.72
CA ASP A 321 -10.36 -8.90 10.99
C ASP A 321 -9.24 -9.52 11.85
N GLU A 322 -8.22 -10.13 11.21
CA GLU A 322 -7.05 -10.66 11.91
C GLU A 322 -6.18 -9.52 12.49
N LYS A 323 -6.01 -8.41 11.76
CA LYS A 323 -5.26 -7.23 12.25
C LYS A 323 -5.93 -6.53 13.44
N LEU A 324 -7.25 -6.61 13.59
CA LEU A 324 -7.94 -6.02 14.74
C LEU A 324 -7.73 -6.84 16.03
N LYS A 325 -7.52 -8.16 15.90
CA LYS A 325 -7.26 -9.05 17.04
C LYS A 325 -5.82 -8.95 17.55
N ASP A 326 -4.88 -8.64 16.66
CA ASP A 326 -3.45 -8.56 16.96
C ASP A 326 -2.95 -7.11 17.01
N VAL A 327 -3.66 -6.21 17.69
CA VAL A 327 -3.00 -4.99 18.21
C VAL A 327 -2.44 -5.37 19.58
N PRO A 328 -1.22 -5.95 19.68
CA PRO A 328 -0.62 -6.17 20.98
C PRO A 328 -0.48 -4.78 21.60
N LEU A 329 -1.23 -4.53 22.67
CA LEU A 329 -0.85 -3.51 23.64
C LEU A 329 0.62 -3.80 23.95
N ASN A 330 1.51 -3.00 23.37
CA ASN A 330 2.94 -3.25 23.47
C ASN A 330 3.34 -2.93 24.91
N ILE A 331 3.13 -3.90 25.81
CA ILE A 331 3.35 -3.78 27.25
C ILE A 331 4.79 -3.34 27.52
N ASN A 332 5.74 -3.75 26.66
CA ASN A 332 7.13 -3.30 26.71
C ASN A 332 7.29 -1.80 26.44
N PHE A 333 6.49 -1.21 25.55
CA PHE A 333 6.50 0.23 25.32
C PHE A 333 6.00 0.98 26.56
N TRP A 334 4.87 0.56 27.14
CA TRP A 334 4.31 1.16 28.35
C TRP A 334 5.23 1.00 29.57
N LEU A 335 5.84 -0.18 29.75
CA LEU A 335 6.83 -0.43 30.80
C LEU A 335 8.06 0.48 30.66
N LYS A 336 8.56 0.69 29.43
CA LYS A 336 9.67 1.62 29.19
C LYS A 336 9.29 3.07 29.50
N PHE A 337 8.10 3.50 29.06
CA PHE A 337 7.60 4.85 29.33
C PHE A 337 7.40 5.10 30.84
N ALA A 338 6.77 4.16 31.53
CA ALA A 338 6.59 4.21 32.98
C ALA A 338 7.93 4.19 33.72
N GLY A 339 8.88 3.34 33.29
CA GLY A 339 10.22 3.27 33.86
C GLY A 339 10.99 4.58 33.75
N ILE A 340 10.93 5.26 32.60
CA ILE A 340 11.53 6.59 32.41
C ILE A 340 10.86 7.61 33.34
N GLY A 341 9.52 7.62 33.40
CA GLY A 341 8.76 8.53 34.26
C GLY A 341 9.12 8.38 35.74
N VAL A 342 9.18 7.14 36.25
CA VAL A 342 9.58 6.84 37.63
C VAL A 342 11.02 7.27 37.89
N SER A 343 11.93 7.01 36.96
CA SER A 343 13.34 7.38 37.09
C SER A 343 13.53 8.89 37.21
N ILE A 344 12.82 9.68 36.38
CA ILE A 344 12.84 11.14 36.45
C ILE A 344 12.26 11.63 37.77
N ALA A 345 11.13 11.07 38.21
CA ALA A 345 10.50 11.44 39.48
C ALA A 345 11.41 11.16 40.69
N SER A 346 12.05 9.99 40.72
CA SER A 346 13.02 9.63 41.77
C SER A 346 14.22 10.57 41.77
N PHE A 347 14.72 10.97 40.59
CA PHE A 347 15.83 11.92 40.47
C PHE A 347 15.45 13.30 41.03
N VAL A 348 14.27 13.83 40.68
CA VAL A 348 13.79 15.12 41.21
C VAL A 348 13.66 15.06 42.73
N LEU A 349 13.06 13.99 43.26
CA LEU A 349 12.91 13.80 44.71
C LEU A 349 14.27 13.72 45.41
N TYR A 350 15.25 13.04 44.81
CA TYR A 350 16.61 12.99 45.33
C TYR A 350 17.25 14.39 45.40
N VAL A 351 17.10 15.20 44.35
CA VAL A 351 17.63 16.57 44.29
C VAL A 351 16.97 17.46 45.36
N GLU A 352 15.66 17.38 45.52
CA GLU A 352 14.93 18.15 46.54
C GLU A 352 15.36 17.76 47.96
N LEU A 353 15.52 16.46 48.24
CA LEU A 353 16.03 15.99 49.53
C LEU A 353 17.47 16.47 49.79
N ALA A 354 18.32 16.47 48.76
CA ALA A 354 19.68 16.97 48.86
C ALA A 354 19.72 18.48 49.15
N GLN A 355 18.87 19.26 48.49
CA GLN A 355 18.73 20.71 48.75
C GLN A 355 18.21 20.97 50.17
N ALA A 356 17.14 20.29 50.59
CA ALA A 356 16.58 20.43 51.94
C ALA A 356 17.60 20.07 53.04
N ARG A 357 18.41 19.03 52.82
CA ARG A 357 19.53 18.68 53.74
C ARG A 357 20.59 19.77 53.80
N ARG A 358 20.97 20.36 52.65
CA ARG A 358 21.93 21.48 52.61
C ARG A 358 21.40 22.71 53.36
N GLU A 359 20.12 23.04 53.20
CA GLU A 359 19.51 24.16 53.93
C GLU A 359 19.47 23.93 55.44
N ARG A 360 19.11 22.71 55.90
CA ARG A 360 19.14 22.38 57.33
C ARG A 360 20.55 22.50 57.91
N ARG A 361 21.58 22.01 57.21
CA ARG A 361 22.98 22.17 57.63
C ARG A 361 23.39 23.64 57.71
N ARG A 362 23.00 24.46 56.73
CA ARG A 362 23.25 25.92 56.77
C ARG A 362 22.58 26.60 57.96
N LYS A 363 21.34 26.20 58.30
CA LYS A 363 20.64 26.74 59.47
C LYS A 363 21.31 26.34 60.78
N LEU A 364 21.74 25.08 60.91
CA LEU A 364 22.46 24.60 62.10
C LEU A 364 23.82 25.32 62.28
N LEU A 365 24.60 25.47 61.20
CA LEU A 365 25.87 26.20 61.24
C LEU A 365 25.71 27.69 61.57
N ARG A 366 24.59 28.30 61.18
CA ARG A 366 24.28 29.68 61.60
C ARG A 366 23.90 29.76 63.07
N ALA A 367 23.20 28.75 63.61
CA ALA A 367 22.83 28.71 65.02
C ALA A 367 24.07 28.52 65.92
N SER A 368 25.05 27.72 65.50
CA SER A 368 26.28 27.47 66.27
C SER A 368 27.28 28.64 66.27
N ASN A 369 27.13 29.63 65.40
CA ASN A 369 28.00 30.82 65.35
C ASN A 369 27.44 32.02 66.14
N ILE A 370 26.32 31.85 66.83
CA ILE A 370 25.67 32.90 67.64
C ILE A 370 25.92 32.69 69.14
N GLU A 371 26.45 31.53 69.54
CA GLU A 371 27.09 31.29 70.85
C GLU A 371 28.57 31.63 70.77
#